data_AF-A0AAV0WAH3-F1
#
_entry.id   AF-A0AAV0WAH3-F1
#
_cell.length_a   1.000
_cell.length_b   1.000
_cell.length_c   1.000
_cell.angle_alpha   90.00
_cell.angle_beta   90.00
_cell.angle_gamma   90.00
#
_symmetry.space_group_name_H-M   'P 1'
#
loop_
_entity.id
_entity.type
_entity.pdbx_description
1 polymer ?
#
loop_
_entity_poly.entity_id
_entity_poly.type
_entity_poly.pdbx_seq_one_letter_code
_entity_poly.pdbx_strand_id
1 'polypeptide(L)'
;MSKSTAVDWNNFMREVCVWKISRGDSKIGGVGCIVEIDESLFVRRKNNAGRILPQQWVFGGICCETNECFVACVPDLSENTLLPIICECIRVGSTIISDSWRAYNNIQQTGHYNIYIPRFLFVRIYVAE
;
A
#
# COMPACT_ATOMS: atom_id res chain seq x y z
N MET A 1 -23.42 -15.89 -14.72
CA MET A 1 -21.99 -16.21 -14.52
C MET A 1 -21.92 -17.36 -13.54
N SER A 2 -21.29 -18.49 -13.90
CA SER A 2 -21.20 -19.62 -12.97
C SER A 2 -20.21 -19.30 -11.85
N LYS A 3 -20.34 -19.98 -10.71
CA LYS A 3 -19.43 -19.81 -9.56
C LYS A 3 -17.98 -20.09 -9.93
N SER A 4 -17.75 -21.10 -10.79
CA SER A 4 -16.40 -21.43 -11.28
C SER A 4 -15.82 -20.30 -12.13
N THR A 5 -16.59 -19.78 -13.10
CA THR A 5 -16.11 -18.68 -13.97
C THR A 5 -15.73 -17.43 -13.18
N ALA A 6 -16.48 -17.09 -12.13
CA ALA A 6 -16.15 -15.95 -11.27
C ALA A 6 -14.84 -16.17 -10.47
N VAL A 7 -14.62 -17.39 -9.97
CA VAL A 7 -13.38 -17.76 -9.27
C VAL A 7 -12.18 -17.72 -10.22
N ASP A 8 -12.32 -18.28 -11.42
CA ASP A 8 -11.26 -18.31 -12.43
C ASP A 8 -10.86 -16.90 -12.86
N TRP A 9 -11.84 -16.02 -13.08
CA TRP A 9 -11.59 -14.61 -13.39
C TRP A 9 -10.85 -13.90 -12.26
N ASN A 10 -11.26 -14.12 -11.01
CA ASN A 10 -10.56 -13.55 -9.85
C ASN A 10 -9.12 -14.05 -9.71
N ASN A 11 -8.85 -15.31 -10.05
CA ASN A 11 -7.49 -15.85 -10.05
C ASN A 11 -6.65 -15.22 -11.15
N PHE A 12 -7.18 -15.09 -12.36
CA PHE A 12 -6.51 -14.40 -13.46
C PHE A 12 -6.15 -12.94 -13.10
N MET A 13 -7.08 -12.20 -12.50
CA MET A 13 -6.82 -10.83 -12.05
C MET A 13 -5.72 -10.77 -10.99
N ARG A 14 -5.69 -11.72 -10.05
CA ARG A 14 -4.61 -11.81 -9.04
C ARG A 14 -3.25 -12.08 -9.69
N GLU A 15 -3.19 -12.97 -10.67
CA GLU A 15 -1.95 -13.27 -11.39
C GLU A 15 -1.39 -12.03 -12.10
N VAL A 16 -2.25 -11.23 -12.74
CA VAL A 16 -1.85 -9.95 -13.37
C VAL A 16 -1.27 -8.97 -12.33
N CYS A 17 -1.91 -8.85 -11.16
CA CYS A 17 -1.39 -8.01 -10.07
C CYS A 17 -0.03 -8.49 -9.57
N VAL A 18 0.12 -9.80 -9.30
CA VAL A 18 1.39 -10.40 -8.84
C VAL A 18 2.48 -10.21 -9.90
N TRP A 19 2.16 -10.40 -11.17
CA TRP A 19 3.11 -10.18 -12.28
C TRP A 19 3.56 -8.73 -12.38
N LYS A 20 2.65 -7.77 -12.17
CA LYS A 20 2.98 -6.33 -12.20
C LYS A 20 3.90 -5.96 -11.03
N ILE A 21 3.63 -6.48 -9.84
CA ILE A 21 4.41 -6.21 -8.62
C ILE A 21 5.79 -6.90 -8.70
N SER A 22 5.84 -8.16 -9.15
CA SER A 22 7.09 -8.95 -9.25
C SER A 22 8.07 -8.47 -10.32
N ARG A 23 7.65 -7.56 -11.21
CA ARG A 23 8.50 -6.99 -12.27
C ARG A 23 9.26 -5.73 -11.86
N GLY A 24 9.06 -5.20 -10.66
CA GLY A 24 9.52 -3.87 -10.27
C GLY A 24 10.50 -3.86 -9.10
N ASP A 25 11.77 -4.18 -9.34
CA ASP A 25 12.86 -3.99 -8.36
C ASP A 25 13.37 -2.52 -8.30
N SER A 26 12.56 -1.57 -8.77
CA SER A 26 12.95 -0.16 -8.83
C SER A 26 12.16 0.66 -7.85
N LYS A 27 12.88 1.48 -7.07
CA LYS A 27 12.28 2.56 -6.29
C LYS A 27 11.36 3.40 -7.17
N ILE A 28 10.15 3.66 -6.69
CA ILE A 28 9.16 4.50 -7.37
C ILE A 28 9.35 5.97 -7.00
N GLY A 29 8.76 6.87 -7.80
CA GLY A 29 8.84 8.31 -7.58
C GLY A 29 10.18 8.92 -8.00
N GLY A 30 10.56 10.01 -7.33
CA GLY A 30 11.73 10.82 -7.63
C GLY A 30 11.44 12.31 -7.48
N VAL A 31 12.43 13.14 -7.78
CA VAL A 31 12.28 14.60 -7.77
C VAL A 31 11.13 15.02 -8.67
N GLY A 32 10.16 15.73 -8.11
CA GLY A 32 8.97 16.20 -8.83
C GLY A 32 7.83 15.18 -8.94
N CYS A 33 7.99 13.98 -8.37
CA CYS A 33 6.91 12.98 -8.30
C CYS A 33 6.20 13.00 -6.95
N ILE A 34 4.92 12.64 -6.99
CA ILE A 34 4.06 12.45 -5.84
C ILE A 34 3.82 10.96 -5.66
N VAL A 35 4.16 10.45 -4.48
CA VAL A 35 3.90 9.06 -4.08
C VAL A 35 2.86 9.04 -2.97
N GLU A 36 1.69 8.52 -3.28
CA GLU A 36 0.64 8.25 -2.29
C GLU A 36 0.92 6.92 -1.62
N ILE A 37 0.89 6.88 -0.30
CA ILE A 37 1.08 5.66 0.50
C ILE A 37 -0.18 5.37 1.33
N ASP A 38 -0.49 4.10 1.54
CA ASP A 38 -1.66 3.66 2.30
C ASP A 38 -1.44 2.30 2.99
N GLU A 39 -2.21 2.09 4.06
CA GLU A 39 -2.19 0.91 4.92
C GLU A 39 -3.55 0.20 4.91
N SER A 40 -3.53 -1.07 4.50
CA SER A 40 -4.73 -1.90 4.43
C SER A 40 -4.60 -3.13 5.32
N LEU A 41 -5.62 -3.37 6.15
CA LEU A 41 -5.71 -4.58 6.97
C LEU A 41 -6.58 -5.63 6.26
N PHE A 42 -5.96 -6.74 5.86
CA PHE A 42 -6.66 -7.89 5.31
C PHE A 42 -7.07 -8.81 6.46
N VAL A 43 -8.38 -8.83 6.76
CA VAL A 43 -9.00 -9.79 7.67
C VAL A 43 -10.13 -10.49 6.94
N ARG A 44 -10.21 -11.81 7.07
CA ARG A 44 -11.37 -12.56 6.59
C ARG A 44 -12.31 -12.86 7.75
N ARG A 45 -13.52 -12.30 7.70
CA ARG A 45 -14.68 -12.70 8.51
C ARG A 45 -15.81 -13.10 7.58
N LYS A 46 -16.51 -14.19 7.90
CA LYS A 46 -17.72 -14.58 7.17
C LYS A 46 -18.91 -13.84 7.78
N ASN A 47 -19.52 -12.87 7.09
CA ASN A 47 -20.70 -12.14 7.55
C ASN A 47 -20.52 -11.41 8.90
N ASN A 48 -19.35 -10.80 9.16
CA ASN A 48 -18.97 -10.25 10.47
C ASN A 48 -19.07 -11.24 11.65
N ALA A 49 -19.29 -12.53 11.38
CA ALA A 49 -19.51 -13.60 12.33
C ALA A 49 -18.48 -14.73 12.16
N GLY A 50 -18.33 -15.56 13.18
CA GLY A 50 -17.41 -16.70 13.16
C GLY A 50 -15.96 -16.35 13.52
N ARG A 51 -15.06 -17.31 13.28
CA ARG A 51 -13.66 -17.27 13.72
C ARG A 51 -12.89 -16.14 13.00
N ILE A 52 -12.16 -15.35 13.78
CA ILE A 52 -11.19 -14.38 13.24
C ILE A 52 -10.04 -15.18 12.62
N LEU A 53 -9.89 -15.08 11.30
CA LEU A 53 -8.76 -15.63 10.57
C LEU A 53 -7.52 -14.71 10.73
N PRO A 54 -6.31 -15.19 10.40
CA PRO A 54 -5.09 -14.41 10.53
C PRO A 54 -5.26 -13.05 9.85
N GLN A 55 -4.84 -12.01 10.56
CA GLN A 55 -4.84 -10.64 10.07
C GLN A 55 -3.50 -10.39 9.38
N GLN A 56 -3.53 -9.75 8.21
CA GLN A 56 -2.32 -9.36 7.49
C GLN A 56 -2.39 -7.86 7.18
N TRP A 57 -1.41 -7.10 7.66
CA TRP A 57 -1.23 -5.73 7.20
C TRP A 57 -0.54 -5.73 5.85
N VAL A 58 -1.01 -4.86 4.97
CA VAL A 58 -0.41 -4.60 3.67
C VAL A 58 -0.15 -3.11 3.62
N PHE A 59 1.09 -2.74 3.35
CA PHE A 59 1.53 -1.39 3.10
C PHE A 59 1.85 -1.24 1.62
N GLY A 60 1.44 -0.14 1.01
CA GLY A 60 1.73 0.08 -0.40
C GLY A 60 1.80 1.54 -0.75
N GLY A 61 2.22 1.81 -1.97
CA GLY A 61 2.18 3.15 -2.52
C GLY A 61 2.20 3.16 -4.03
N ILE A 62 1.75 4.28 -4.60
CA ILE A 62 1.68 4.52 -6.03
C ILE A 62 2.24 5.90 -6.36
N CYS A 63 3.07 5.97 -7.39
CA CYS A 63 3.54 7.22 -7.97
C CYS A 63 2.47 7.73 -8.94
N CYS A 64 1.92 8.92 -8.67
CA CYS A 64 0.83 9.50 -9.45
C CYS A 64 1.24 9.77 -10.90
N GLU A 65 2.51 10.12 -11.14
CA GLU A 65 3.02 10.46 -12.47
C GLU A 65 3.37 9.23 -13.31
N THR A 66 3.92 8.18 -12.69
CA THR A 66 4.42 7.00 -13.42
C THR A 66 3.47 5.80 -13.37
N ASN A 67 2.47 5.82 -12.49
CA ASN A 67 1.62 4.67 -12.17
C ASN A 67 2.42 3.42 -11.72
N GLU A 68 3.66 3.61 -11.27
CA GLU A 68 4.44 2.57 -10.63
C GLU A 68 3.99 2.43 -9.18
N CYS A 69 3.87 1.20 -8.70
CA CYS A 69 3.43 0.92 -7.35
C CYS A 69 4.28 -0.15 -6.69
N PHE A 70 4.29 -0.14 -5.36
CA PHE A 70 4.84 -1.22 -4.54
C PHE A 70 3.77 -1.71 -3.56
N VAL A 71 3.89 -2.97 -3.15
CA VAL A 71 3.04 -3.59 -2.14
C VAL A 71 3.92 -4.48 -1.27
N ALA A 72 3.84 -4.31 0.04
CA ALA A 72 4.60 -5.03 1.04
C ALA A 72 3.66 -5.59 2.12
N CYS A 73 3.78 -6.88 2.41
CA CYS A 73 3.15 -7.49 3.58
C CYS A 73 3.98 -7.14 4.81
N VAL A 74 3.35 -6.54 5.82
CA VAL A 74 4.05 -6.08 7.05
C VAL A 74 3.44 -6.72 8.30
N PRO A 75 4.24 -6.97 9.34
CA PRO A 75 3.73 -7.50 10.60
C PRO A 75 2.90 -6.48 11.39
N ASP A 76 3.25 -5.20 11.29
CA ASP A 76 2.58 -4.09 11.97
C ASP A 76 2.81 -2.77 11.22
N LEU A 77 2.13 -1.71 11.68
CA LEU A 77 2.25 -0.35 11.16
C LEU A 77 3.16 0.53 12.05
N SER A 78 4.12 -0.08 12.73
CA SER A 78 5.08 0.67 13.51
C SER A 78 6.03 1.43 12.58
N GLU A 79 6.54 2.55 13.07
CA GLU A 79 7.55 3.34 12.37
C GLU A 79 8.78 2.49 11.99
N ASN A 80 9.23 1.63 12.91
CA ASN A 80 10.35 0.72 12.69
C ASN A 80 10.13 -0.25 11.53
N THR A 81 8.87 -0.55 11.20
CA THR A 81 8.49 -1.41 10.08
C THR A 81 8.31 -0.62 8.78
N LEU A 82 7.66 0.54 8.84
CA LEU A 82 7.30 1.30 7.63
C LEU A 82 8.46 2.15 7.09
N LEU A 83 9.30 2.72 7.95
CA LEU A 83 10.42 3.57 7.52
C LEU A 83 11.39 2.85 6.57
N PRO A 84 11.88 1.63 6.89
CA PRO A 84 12.81 0.93 5.99
C PRO A 84 12.19 0.68 4.62
N ILE A 85 10.90 0.32 4.58
CA ILE A 85 10.16 0.06 3.33
C ILE A 85 10.04 1.34 2.50
N ILE A 86 9.71 2.47 3.13
CA ILE A 86 9.69 3.77 2.44
C ILE A 86 11.06 4.10 1.84
N CYS A 87 12.14 3.91 2.61
CA CYS A 87 13.50 4.14 2.13
C CYS A 87 13.90 3.18 1.00
N GLU A 88 13.44 1.93 1.03
CA GLU A 88 13.76 0.90 0.04
C GLU A 88 12.91 1.02 -1.23
N CYS A 89 11.66 1.48 -1.13
CA CYS A 89 10.70 1.49 -2.23
C CYS A 89 10.49 2.88 -2.85
N ILE A 90 10.84 3.99 -2.17
CA ILE A 90 10.57 5.35 -2.65
C ILE A 90 11.89 6.11 -2.86
N ARG A 91 12.07 6.70 -4.05
CA ARG A 91 13.26 7.51 -4.37
C ARG A 91 13.30 8.78 -3.53
N VAL A 92 14.50 9.14 -3.07
CA VAL A 92 14.75 10.41 -2.38
C VAL A 92 14.35 11.58 -3.27
N GLY A 93 13.77 12.63 -2.67
CA GLY A 93 13.26 13.80 -3.38
C GLY A 93 11.80 13.67 -3.85
N SER A 94 11.17 12.51 -3.64
CA SER A 94 9.73 12.34 -3.83
C SER A 94 8.94 13.16 -2.81
N THR A 95 7.77 13.61 -3.24
CA THR A 95 6.74 14.12 -2.34
C THR A 95 5.86 12.95 -1.91
N ILE A 96 5.75 12.68 -0.60
CA ILE A 96 4.94 11.59 -0.07
C ILE A 96 3.60 12.16 0.41
N ILE A 97 2.50 11.52 0.03
CA ILE A 97 1.15 11.84 0.50
C ILE A 97 0.63 10.68 1.35
N SER A 98 0.16 10.96 2.56
CA SER A 98 -0.36 9.97 3.52
C SER A 98 -1.49 10.57 4.36
N ASP A 99 -2.39 9.72 4.86
CA ASP A 99 -3.55 10.08 5.69
C ASP A 99 -3.23 10.43 7.17
N SER A 100 -1.98 10.80 7.47
CA SER A 100 -1.54 11.27 8.80
C SER A 100 -1.42 10.20 9.87
N TRP A 101 -0.98 8.99 9.52
CA TRP A 101 -0.65 8.00 10.53
C TRP A 101 0.51 8.47 11.44
N ARG A 102 0.37 8.22 12.74
CA ARG A 102 1.28 8.74 13.78
C ARG A 102 2.73 8.27 13.61
N ALA A 103 2.94 7.11 12.97
CA ALA A 103 4.28 6.58 12.69
C ALA A 103 5.08 7.44 11.71
N TYR A 104 4.44 8.36 10.99
CA TYR A 104 5.11 9.19 9.97
C TYR A 104 5.68 10.50 10.49
N ASN A 105 5.47 10.82 11.77
CA ASN A 105 5.96 12.05 12.39
C ASN A 105 7.47 12.25 12.25
N ASN A 106 8.24 11.17 12.24
CA ASN A 106 9.70 11.22 12.16
C ASN A 106 10.25 11.16 10.72
N ILE A 107 9.42 10.84 9.72
CA ILE A 107 9.89 10.87 8.32
C ILE A 107 10.28 12.29 7.91
N GLN A 108 9.55 13.31 8.35
CA GLN A 108 9.92 14.70 8.05
C GLN A 108 11.32 15.08 8.60
N GLN A 109 11.80 14.39 9.65
CA GLN A 109 13.12 14.63 10.23
C GLN A 109 14.25 14.03 9.39
N THR A 110 13.94 13.14 8.45
CA THR A 110 14.95 12.55 7.54
C THR A 110 15.47 13.57 6.52
N GLY A 111 14.76 14.67 6.28
CA GLY A 111 15.15 15.71 5.32
C GLY A 111 15.15 15.26 3.85
N HIS A 112 14.81 14.00 3.57
CA HIS A 112 14.88 13.38 2.26
C HIS A 112 13.55 13.38 1.49
N TYR A 113 12.44 13.61 2.20
CA TYR A 113 11.08 13.51 1.68
C TYR A 113 10.22 14.68 2.19
N ASN A 114 9.36 15.20 1.32
CA ASN A 114 8.33 16.16 1.71
C ASN A 114 7.02 15.41 1.94
N ILE A 115 6.52 15.38 3.18
CA ILE A 115 5.23 14.75 3.47
C ILE A 115 4.13 15.79 3.51
N TYR A 116 3.10 15.57 2.71
CA TYR A 116 1.84 16.28 2.81
C TYR A 116 0.77 15.35 3.37
N ILE A 117 0.06 15.86 4.36
CA ILE A 117 -1.13 15.24 4.90
C ILE A 117 -2.32 16.00 4.33
N PRO A 118 -2.95 15.53 3.25
CA PRO A 118 -4.21 16.10 2.80
C PRO A 118 -5.29 15.75 3.83
N ARG A 119 -6.06 16.76 4.23
CA ARG A 119 -7.15 16.63 5.21
C ARG A 119 -8.26 15.69 4.73
N PHE A 120 -8.32 15.39 3.43
CA PHE A 120 -9.28 14.50 2.79
C PHE A 120 -8.76 14.02 1.43
N LEU A 121 -8.25 12.79 1.35
CA LEU A 121 -8.36 11.95 0.16
C LEU A 121 -8.01 10.51 0.55
N PHE A 122 -8.97 9.60 0.51
CA PHE A 122 -8.87 8.29 -0.15
C PHE A 122 -10.11 7.41 0.10
N VAL A 123 -10.45 6.63 -0.91
CA VAL A 123 -11.48 5.60 -0.90
C VAL A 123 -10.94 4.41 -0.09
N ARG A 124 -11.41 4.25 1.14
CA ARG A 124 -11.26 3.00 1.90
C ARG A 124 -11.84 1.85 1.08
N ILE A 125 -11.00 1.06 0.42
CA ILE A 125 -11.41 -0.24 -0.09
C ILE A 125 -11.45 -1.16 1.13
N TYR A 126 -12.58 -1.17 1.82
CA TYR A 126 -12.92 -2.35 2.60
C TYR A 126 -13.11 -3.49 1.59
N VAL A 127 -12.21 -4.47 1.58
CA VAL A 127 -12.51 -5.77 0.97
C VAL A 127 -13.51 -6.45 1.89
N ALA A 128 -14.75 -5.99 1.82
CA ALA A 128 -15.91 -6.69 2.33
C ALA A 128 -16.44 -7.54 1.17
N GLU A 129 -16.23 -8.86 1.27
CA GLU A 129 -17.14 -9.81 0.61
C GLU A 129 -18.42 -9.93 1.45
#